data_AF-X1SL24-F1
#
_entry.id   AF-X1SL24-F1
#
_cell.length_a   1.000
_cell.length_b   1.000
_cell.length_c   1.000
_cell.angle_alpha   90.00
_cell.angle_beta   90.00
_cell.angle_gamma   90.00
#
_symmetry.space_group_name_H-M   'P 1'
#
loop_
_entity.id
_entity.type
_entity.pdbx_description
1 polymer ?
#
loop_
_entity_poly.entity_id
_entity_poly.type
_entity_poly.pdbx_seq_one_letter_code
_entity_poly.pdbx_strand_id
1 'polypeptide(L)'
;MVIDNPGMREIQLWANEDIIEKTFVDIEALSQRCKFNNCSHTKEPGCAIKEALEEGSLEPKRLESYFKQKGELKRLLEKTELTKKKLINARKRKSKELSKLIRRNKLHNK
;
A
#
# COMPACT_ATOMS: atom_id res chain seq x y z
N MET A 1 -14.91 -20.25 -12.75
CA MET A 1 -14.44 -19.11 -13.58
C MET A 1 -14.11 -17.96 -12.66
N VAL A 2 -12.83 -17.58 -12.53
CA VAL A 2 -12.42 -16.44 -11.72
C VAL A 2 -12.34 -15.22 -12.63
N ILE A 3 -13.28 -14.30 -12.45
CA ILE A 3 -13.33 -13.01 -13.14
C ILE A 3 -12.35 -12.09 -12.41
N ASP A 4 -11.07 -12.19 -12.73
CA ASP A 4 -10.04 -11.28 -12.21
C ASP A 4 -10.03 -10.00 -13.08
N ASN A 5 -11.05 -9.16 -12.91
CA ASN A 5 -11.01 -7.80 -13.48
C ASN A 5 -9.93 -7.02 -12.71
N PRO A 6 -8.86 -6.53 -13.34
CA PRO A 6 -7.81 -5.77 -12.65
C PRO A 6 -8.34 -4.60 -11.81
N GLY A 7 -9.49 -4.01 -12.20
CA GLY A 7 -10.15 -2.96 -11.41
C GLY A 7 -10.67 -3.43 -10.04
N MET A 8 -11.11 -4.67 -9.90
CA MET A 8 -11.61 -5.20 -8.62
C MET A 8 -10.50 -5.32 -7.57
N ARG A 9 -9.26 -5.63 -8.00
CA ARG A 9 -8.11 -5.75 -7.09
C ARG A 9 -7.65 -4.40 -6.54
N GLU A 10 -7.71 -3.33 -7.35
CA GLU A 10 -7.42 -1.97 -6.88
C GLU A 10 -8.46 -1.47 -5.88
N ILE A 11 -9.76 -1.71 -6.15
CA ILE A 11 -10.85 -1.38 -5.23
C ILE A 11 -10.66 -2.08 -3.88
N GLN A 12 -10.24 -3.35 -3.91
CA GLN A 12 -10.03 -4.13 -2.70
C GLN A 12 -8.85 -3.62 -1.86
N LEU A 13 -7.81 -3.03 -2.47
CA LEU A 13 -6.67 -2.46 -1.76
C LEU A 13 -6.99 -1.12 -1.12
N TRP A 14 -7.66 -0.23 -1.85
CA TRP A 14 -8.14 1.04 -1.29
C TRP A 14 -9.13 0.78 -0.15
N ALA A 15 -10.06 -0.16 -0.34
CA ALA A 15 -10.96 -0.57 0.72
C ALA A 15 -10.19 -1.11 1.94
N ASN A 16 -9.16 -1.94 1.75
CA ASN A 16 -8.37 -2.45 2.86
C ASN A 16 -7.58 -1.37 3.61
N GLU A 17 -7.02 -0.38 2.90
CA GLU A 17 -6.33 0.76 3.50
C GLU A 17 -7.30 1.60 4.35
N ASP A 18 -8.43 2.01 3.76
CA ASP A 18 -9.52 2.72 4.45
C ASP A 18 -10.04 1.96 5.67
N ILE A 19 -10.22 0.63 5.55
CA ILE A 19 -10.74 -0.22 6.62
C ILE A 19 -9.74 -0.29 7.77
N ILE A 20 -8.44 -0.44 7.48
CA ILE A 20 -7.40 -0.49 8.52
C ILE A 20 -7.34 0.87 9.24
N GLU A 21 -7.33 1.99 8.51
CA GLU A 21 -7.32 3.33 9.11
C GLU A 21 -8.55 3.56 10.01
N LYS A 22 -9.74 3.11 9.58
CA LYS A 22 -10.98 3.24 10.37
C LYS A 22 -11.03 2.28 11.57
N THR A 23 -10.52 1.06 11.41
CA THR A 23 -10.58 0.01 12.45
C THR A 23 -9.61 0.29 13.60
N PHE A 24 -8.49 0.96 13.31
CA PHE A 24 -7.43 1.29 14.27
C PHE A 24 -7.26 2.81 14.44
N VAL A 25 -8.35 3.56 14.28
CA VAL A 25 -8.36 5.03 14.45
C VAL A 25 -7.88 5.45 15.84
N ASP A 26 -8.12 4.62 16.85
CA ASP A 26 -7.62 4.79 18.22
C ASP A 26 -6.09 4.73 18.28
N ILE A 27 -5.49 3.75 17.60
CA ILE A 27 -4.03 3.59 17.52
C ILE A 27 -3.40 4.72 16.71
N GLU A 28 -4.00 5.12 15.58
CA GLU A 28 -3.54 6.26 14.77
C GLU A 28 -3.62 7.57 15.58
N ALA A 29 -4.73 7.82 16.29
CA ALA A 29 -4.88 9.00 17.13
C ALA A 29 -3.87 9.05 18.28
N LEU A 30 -3.56 7.90 18.91
CA LEU A 30 -2.50 7.79 19.90
C LEU A 30 -1.12 7.99 19.27
N SER A 31 -0.87 7.44 18.08
CA SER A 31 0.39 7.61 17.36
C SER A 31 0.69 9.08 17.05
N GLN A 32 -0.33 9.88 16.69
CA GLN A 32 -0.18 11.32 16.48
C GLN A 32 0.16 12.11 17.75
N ARG A 33 -0.10 11.55 18.94
CA ARG A 33 0.29 12.13 20.23
C ARG A 33 1.69 11.72 20.68
N CYS A 34 2.35 10.82 19.95
CA CYS A 34 3.74 10.49 20.25
C CYS A 34 4.62 11.72 20.09
N LYS A 35 5.63 11.81 20.96
CA LYS A 35 6.64 12.88 20.90
C LYS A 35 7.41 12.90 19.57
N PHE A 36 7.52 11.75 18.90
CA PHE A 36 8.26 11.58 17.65
C PHE A 36 7.34 11.11 16.53
N ASN A 37 7.48 11.72 15.35
CA ASN A 37 6.71 11.37 14.14
C ASN A 37 7.10 10.00 13.56
N ASN A 38 8.29 9.50 13.87
CA ASN A 38 8.81 8.20 13.44
C ASN A 38 8.84 7.18 14.58
N CYS A 39 7.94 7.33 15.55
CA CYS A 39 7.89 6.44 16.71
C CYS A 39 7.62 5.00 16.27
N SER A 40 8.53 4.11 16.64
CA SER A 40 8.41 2.65 16.53
C SER A 40 7.41 2.06 17.52
N HIS A 41 6.98 2.84 18.52
CA HIS A 41 6.09 2.43 19.59
C HIS A 41 6.59 1.25 20.45
N THR A 42 7.90 0.96 20.40
CA THR A 42 8.49 -0.17 21.14
C THR A 42 9.22 0.26 22.42
N LYS A 43 10.16 1.21 22.33
CA LYS A 43 11.04 1.58 23.46
C LYS A 43 11.25 3.09 23.62
N GLU A 44 10.59 3.91 22.83
CA GLU A 44 10.84 5.36 22.83
C GLU A 44 10.18 6.07 24.02
N PRO A 45 10.87 7.06 24.62
CA PRO A 45 10.30 7.89 25.69
C PRO A 45 9.27 8.88 25.12
N GLY A 46 8.12 9.02 25.79
CA GLY A 46 7.01 9.88 25.33
C GLY A 46 6.19 9.28 24.20
N CYS A 47 6.09 7.94 24.16
CA CYS A 47 5.21 7.22 23.26
C CYS A 47 3.82 7.10 23.88
N ALA A 48 2.84 7.84 23.35
CA ALA A 48 1.46 7.81 23.85
C ALA A 48 0.80 6.43 23.72
N ILE A 49 1.20 5.62 22.72
CA ILE A 49 0.75 4.22 22.61
C ILE A 49 1.26 3.39 23.79
N LYS A 50 2.51 3.59 24.21
CA LYS A 50 3.08 2.84 25.31
C LYS A 50 2.44 3.25 26.64
N GLU A 51 2.22 4.54 26.84
CA GLU A 51 1.47 5.05 27.99
C GLU A 51 0.07 4.44 28.04
N ALA A 52 -0.64 4.37 26.91
CA ALA A 52 -1.95 3.72 26.83
C ALA A 52 -1.91 2.20 27.11
N LEU A 53 -0.81 1.51 26.77
CA LEU A 53 -0.60 0.11 27.14
C LEU A 53 -0.35 -0.05 28.64
N GLU A 54 0.41 0.87 29.26
CA GLU A 54 0.71 0.86 30.69
C GLU A 54 -0.52 1.21 31.54
N GLU A 55 -1.38 2.11 31.05
CA GLU A 55 -2.65 2.48 31.68
C GLU A 55 -3.76 1.43 31.45
N GLY A 56 -3.56 0.49 30.51
CA GLY A 56 -4.57 -0.51 30.14
C GLY A 56 -5.66 0.02 29.21
N SER A 57 -5.56 1.28 28.79
CA SER A 57 -6.43 1.92 27.79
C SER A 57 -6.28 1.31 26.39
N LEU A 58 -5.16 0.62 26.11
CA LEU A 58 -4.92 -0.13 24.89
C LEU A 58 -4.46 -1.56 25.22
N GLU A 59 -5.03 -2.57 24.55
CA GLU A 59 -4.55 -3.95 24.70
C GLU A 59 -3.29 -4.22 23.84
N PRO A 60 -2.26 -4.92 24.37
CA PRO A 60 -1.07 -5.29 23.61
C PRO A 60 -1.38 -6.08 22.33
N LYS A 61 -2.35 -7.01 22.42
CA LYS A 61 -2.81 -7.81 21.27
C LYS A 61 -3.39 -6.95 20.14
N ARG A 62 -4.00 -5.82 20.48
CA ARG A 62 -4.58 -4.89 19.51
C ARG A 62 -3.48 -4.18 18.73
N LEU A 63 -2.43 -3.74 19.42
CA LEU A 63 -1.23 -3.17 18.79
C LEU A 63 -0.50 -4.20 17.90
N GLU A 64 -0.36 -5.44 18.35
CA GLU A 64 0.22 -6.52 17.54
C GLU A 64 -0.60 -6.77 16.26
N SER A 65 -1.92 -6.80 16.38
CA SER A 65 -2.84 -6.97 15.24
C SER A 65 -2.71 -5.82 14.24
N TYR A 66 -2.59 -4.59 14.71
CA TYR A 66 -2.36 -3.41 13.88
C TYR A 66 -1.05 -3.53 13.07
N PHE A 67 0.07 -3.85 13.73
CA PHE A 67 1.35 -4.00 13.03
C PHE A 67 1.31 -5.13 11.99
N LYS A 68 0.65 -6.25 12.32
CA LYS A 68 0.49 -7.36 11.38
C LYS A 68 -0.31 -6.95 10.14
N GLN A 69 -1.47 -6.32 10.33
CA GLN A 69 -2.32 -5.88 9.22
C GLN A 69 -1.65 -4.79 8.37
N LYS A 70 -1.00 -3.81 9.00
CA LYS A 70 -0.25 -2.75 8.30
C LYS A 70 0.91 -3.33 7.47
N GLY A 71 1.60 -4.35 7.99
CA GLY A 71 2.65 -5.05 7.27
C GLY A 71 2.16 -5.82 6.04
N GLU A 72 1.01 -6.49 6.15
CA GLU A 72 0.37 -7.17 5.02
C GLU A 72 -0.10 -6.17 3.95
N LEU A 73 -0.75 -5.07 4.36
CA LEU A 73 -1.18 -4.01 3.45
C LEU A 73 0.01 -3.43 2.67
N LYS A 74 1.11 -3.10 3.36
CA LYS A 74 2.32 -2.56 2.72
C LYS A 74 2.86 -3.50 1.64
N ARG A 75 2.96 -4.81 1.93
CA ARG A 75 3.41 -5.81 0.96
C ARG A 75 2.51 -5.88 -0.27
N LEU A 76 1.20 -5.79 -0.08
CA LEU A 76 0.24 -5.77 -1.18
C LEU A 76 0.41 -4.52 -2.04
N LEU A 77 0.50 -3.33 -1.42
CA LEU A 77 0.74 -2.07 -2.11
C LEU A 77 2.03 -2.12 -2.94
N GLU A 78 3.16 -2.54 -2.34
CA GLU A 78 4.44 -2.68 -3.05
C GLU A 78 4.34 -3.61 -4.27
N LYS A 79 3.67 -4.76 -4.12
CA LYS A 79 3.47 -5.71 -5.23
C LYS A 79 2.60 -5.10 -6.34
N THR A 80 1.59 -4.32 -5.98
CA THR A 80 0.69 -3.70 -6.96
C THR A 80 1.37 -2.57 -7.72
N GLU A 81 2.15 -1.74 -7.04
CA GLU A 81 2.97 -0.69 -7.66
C GLU A 81 4.00 -1.27 -8.63
N LEU A 82 4.69 -2.34 -8.24
CA LEU A 82 5.61 -3.06 -9.14
C LEU A 82 4.89 -3.59 -10.38
N THR A 83 3.68 -4.14 -10.21
CA THR A 83 2.88 -4.68 -11.31
C THR A 83 2.42 -3.58 -12.26
N LYS A 84 1.91 -2.46 -11.73
CA LYS A 84 1.55 -1.26 -12.52
C LYS A 84 2.75 -0.74 -13.31
N LYS A 85 3.92 -0.59 -12.68
CA LYS A 85 5.16 -0.16 -13.35
C LYS A 85 5.55 -1.09 -14.51
N LYS A 86 5.45 -2.41 -14.32
CA LYS A 86 5.71 -3.40 -15.38
C LYS A 86 4.74 -3.24 -16.55
N LEU A 87 3.45 -3.08 -16.27
CA LEU A 87 2.42 -2.88 -17.30
C LEU A 87 2.66 -1.60 -18.11
N ILE A 88 2.95 -0.49 -17.44
CA ILE A 88 3.27 0.79 -18.10
C ILE A 88 4.49 0.66 -19.00
N ASN A 89 5.55 0.02 -18.51
CA ASN A 89 6.78 -0.20 -19.29
C ASN A 89 6.55 -1.13 -20.49
N ALA A 90 5.78 -2.20 -20.32
CA ALA A 90 5.41 -3.11 -21.41
C ALA A 90 4.59 -2.37 -22.48
N ARG A 91 3.61 -1.55 -22.08
CA ARG A 91 2.81 -0.72 -22.99
C ARG A 91 3.68 0.28 -23.77
N LYS A 92 4.62 0.95 -23.09
CA LYS A 92 5.60 1.85 -23.73
C LYS A 92 6.47 1.12 -24.75
N ARG A 93 6.97 -0.08 -24.43
CA ARG A 93 7.77 -0.90 -25.37
C ARG A 93 6.95 -1.30 -26.61
N LYS A 94 5.75 -1.84 -26.41
CA LYS A 94 4.84 -2.23 -27.52
C LYS A 94 4.52 -1.04 -28.42
N SER A 95 4.24 0.14 -27.85
CA SER A 95 3.98 1.37 -28.64
C SER A 95 5.18 1.79 -29.49
N LYS A 96 6.42 1.71 -28.95
CA LYS A 96 7.64 2.00 -29.72
C LYS A 96 7.84 1.02 -30.88
N GLU A 97 7.66 -0.28 -30.64
CA GLU A 97 7.79 -1.30 -31.69
C GLU A 97 6.75 -1.12 -32.80
N LEU A 98 5.49 -0.87 -32.43
CA LEU A 98 4.44 -0.55 -33.39
C LEU A 98 4.79 0.69 -34.23
N SER A 99 5.30 1.74 -33.59
CA SER A 99 5.71 2.97 -34.28
C SER A 99 6.84 2.72 -35.30
N LYS A 100 7.81 1.86 -34.97
CA LYS A 100 8.88 1.46 -35.89
C LYS A 100 8.34 0.65 -37.07
N LEU A 101 7.42 -0.28 -36.81
CA LEU A 101 6.82 -1.13 -37.84
C LEU A 101 6.02 -0.28 -38.85
N ILE A 102 5.21 0.67 -38.36
CA ILE A 102 4.45 1.60 -39.20
C ILE A 102 5.38 2.43 -40.09
N ARG A 103 6.49 2.97 -39.53
CA ARG A 103 7.49 3.71 -40.33
C ARG A 103 8.12 2.84 -41.41
N ARG A 104 8.49 1.61 -41.08
CA ARG A 104 9.11 0.66 -42.04
C ARG A 104 8.16 0.30 -43.18
N ASN A 105 6.87 0.12 -42.87
CA ASN A 105 5.86 -0.24 -43.88
C ASN A 105 5.52 0.94 -44.82
N LYS A 106 5.54 2.18 -44.32
CA LYS A 106 5.43 3.39 -45.16
C LYS A 106 6.58 3.55 -46.14
N LEU A 107 7.78 3.08 -45.79
CA LEU A 107 8.97 3.17 -46.66
C LEU A 107 8.98 2.12 -47.78
N HIS A 108 8.33 0.96 -47.58
CA HIS A 108 8.27 -0.11 -48.57
C HIS A 108 7.11 0.02 -49.57
N ASN A 109 6.08 0.81 -49.26
CA ASN A 109 4.92 1.04 -50.13
C ASN A 109 5.02 2.39 -50.89
N LYS A 110 6.24 2.90 -51.10
CA LYS A 110 6.54 4.08 -51.93
C LYS A 110 7.45 3.65 -53.06
#